data_AF-A0A165Y566-F1
#
_entry.id   AF-A0A165Y566-F1
#
_cell.length_a   1.000
_cell.length_b   1.000
_cell.length_c   1.000
_cell.angle_alpha   90.00
_cell.angle_beta   90.00
_cell.angle_gamma   90.00
#
_symmetry.space_group_name_H-M   'P 1'
#
loop_
_entity.id
_entity.type
_entity.pdbx_description
1 polymer ?
#
loop_
_entity_poly.entity_id
_entity_poly.type
_entity_poly.pdbx_seq_one_letter_code
_entity_poly.pdbx_strand_id
1 'polypeptide(L)'
;MEDDEASETTPWLDTVEGEIVFFRASMRARPVGIHRFFHVVCIMDQIRRQTGREVDGDDIWEKFRSMYDLDALEGLVSLSTSLIMRNLDEID
;
A
#
# COMPACT_ATOMS: atom_id res chain seq x y z
N MET A 1 9.91 1.79 42.49
CA MET A 1 9.91 1.03 41.23
C MET A 1 9.09 1.89 40.29
N GLU A 2 9.79 2.66 39.46
CA GLU A 2 9.17 3.40 38.37
C GLU A 2 8.80 2.38 37.32
N ASP A 3 7.50 2.20 37.11
CA ASP A 3 7.00 1.46 35.96
C ASP A 3 7.22 2.36 34.74
N ASP A 4 8.27 2.06 33.98
CA ASP A 4 8.49 2.53 32.61
C ASP A 4 7.35 1.96 31.74
N GLU A 5 6.20 2.65 31.75
CA GLU A 5 5.12 2.43 30.79
C GLU A 5 5.59 3.00 29.45
N ALA A 6 6.31 2.18 28.69
CA ALA A 6 6.66 2.44 27.30
C ALA A 6 5.36 2.81 26.56
N SER A 7 5.16 4.10 26.33
CA SER A 7 4.03 4.61 25.57
C SER A 7 4.14 4.02 24.17
N GLU A 8 3.37 2.96 23.90
CA GLU A 8 3.14 2.46 22.54
C GLU A 8 2.55 3.61 21.74
N THR A 9 3.43 4.34 21.05
CA THR A 9 3.04 5.49 20.25
C THR A 9 2.41 4.90 19.00
N THR A 10 1.09 4.76 18.99
CA THR A 10 0.34 4.21 17.86
C THR A 10 0.79 4.89 16.57
N PRO A 11 1.28 4.14 15.56
CA PRO A 11 1.66 4.71 14.27
C PRO A 11 0.54 5.58 13.71
N TRP A 12 0.86 6.70 13.07
CA TRP A 12 -0.17 7.63 12.59
C TRP A 12 -1.14 6.96 11.60
N LEU A 13 -0.64 6.01 10.78
CA LEU A 13 -1.44 5.20 9.86
C LEU A 13 -2.43 4.25 10.53
N ASP A 14 -2.32 4.04 11.85
CA ASP A 14 -3.25 3.25 12.67
C ASP A 14 -4.27 4.14 13.41
N THR A 15 -4.20 5.46 13.23
CA THR A 15 -5.26 6.37 13.68
C THR A 15 -6.43 6.37 12.69
N VAL A 16 -7.64 6.66 13.17
CA VAL A 16 -8.85 6.72 12.32
C VAL A 16 -8.68 7.69 11.16
N GLU A 17 -8.07 8.85 11.40
CA GLU A 17 -7.79 9.84 10.36
C GLU A 17 -6.79 9.30 9.33
N GLY A 18 -5.67 8.71 9.81
CA GLY A 18 -4.64 8.12 8.96
C GLY A 18 -5.19 7.01 8.08
N GLU A 19 -6.00 6.10 8.65
CA GLU A 19 -6.64 5.01 7.93
C GLU A 19 -7.58 5.51 6.84
N ILE A 20 -8.44 6.49 7.13
CA ILE A 20 -9.37 7.06 6.14
C ILE A 20 -8.61 7.61 4.93
N VAL A 21 -7.54 8.37 5.17
CA VAL A 21 -6.73 8.96 4.11
C VAL A 21 -5.97 7.87 3.35
N PHE A 22 -5.37 6.93 4.07
CA PHE A 22 -4.67 5.78 3.50
C PHE A 22 -5.57 4.95 2.57
N PHE A 23 -6.78 4.60 3.01
CA PHE A 23 -7.71 3.82 2.19
C PHE A 23 -8.17 4.61 0.97
N ARG A 24 -8.41 5.92 1.10
CA ARG A 24 -8.73 6.79 -0.06
C ARG A 24 -7.59 6.85 -1.08
N ALA A 25 -6.34 6.80 -0.63
CA ALA A 25 -5.16 6.75 -1.51
C ALA A 25 -5.02 5.38 -2.17
N SER A 26 -5.14 4.32 -1.39
CA SER A 26 -5.08 2.92 -1.85
C SER A 26 -6.20 2.58 -2.84
N MET A 27 -7.36 3.22 -2.71
CA MET A 27 -8.46 3.11 -3.66
C MET A 27 -8.14 3.71 -5.04
N ARG A 28 -7.18 4.63 -5.13
CA ARG A 28 -6.78 5.29 -6.38
C ARG A 28 -5.49 4.71 -6.97
N ALA A 29 -4.60 4.19 -6.14
CA ALA A 29 -3.37 3.53 -6.54
C ALA A 29 -3.29 2.15 -5.86
N ARG A 30 -3.22 1.09 -6.67
CA ARG A 30 -3.11 -0.28 -6.18
C ARG A 30 -1.64 -0.70 -6.24
N PRO A 31 -0.92 -0.87 -5.12
CA PRO A 31 0.49 -1.24 -5.13
C PRO A 31 0.67 -2.74 -5.43
N VAL A 32 0.27 -3.16 -6.62
CA VAL A 32 0.35 -4.53 -7.11
C VAL A 32 1.04 -4.58 -8.47
N GLY A 33 1.73 -5.69 -8.74
CA GLY A 33 2.44 -5.91 -10.01
C GLY A 33 3.70 -5.04 -10.18
N ILE A 34 4.12 -4.88 -11.43
CA ILE A 34 5.43 -4.31 -11.81
C ILE A 34 5.64 -2.88 -11.27
N HIS A 35 4.57 -2.09 -11.19
CA HIS A 35 4.65 -0.67 -10.80
C HIS A 35 4.32 -0.42 -9.32
N ARG A 36 4.38 -1.45 -8.46
CA ARG A 36 3.99 -1.35 -7.05
C ARG A 36 4.70 -0.24 -6.26
N PHE A 37 6.00 -0.03 -6.50
CA PHE A 37 6.77 1.02 -5.85
C PHE A 37 6.31 2.42 -6.26
N PHE A 38 5.95 2.60 -7.54
CA PHE A 38 5.42 3.87 -8.03
C PHE A 38 4.06 4.17 -7.41
N HIS A 39 3.20 3.15 -7.27
CA HIS A 39 1.92 3.30 -6.60
C HIS A 39 2.06 3.67 -5.11
N VAL A 40 3.05 3.13 -4.40
CA VAL A 40 3.34 3.57 -3.02
C VAL A 40 3.78 5.03 -2.97
N VAL A 41 4.63 5.49 -3.90
CA VAL A 41 4.98 6.92 -3.98
C VAL A 41 3.76 7.80 -4.26
N CYS A 42 2.83 7.35 -5.13
CA CYS A 42 1.56 8.06 -5.35
C CYS A 42 0.70 8.13 -4.08
N ILE A 43 0.68 7.06 -3.28
CA ILE A 43 -0.04 7.02 -2.01
C ILE A 43 0.58 8.01 -1.02
N MET A 44 1.90 8.03 -0.87
CA MET A 44 2.63 8.98 -0.02
C MET A 44 2.33 10.43 -0.42
N ASP A 45 2.41 10.74 -1.72
CA ASP A 45 2.11 12.08 -2.22
C ASP A 45 0.64 12.48 -1.98
N GLN A 46 -0.30 11.55 -2.13
CA GLN A 46 -1.70 11.82 -1.84
C GLN A 46 -1.95 12.09 -0.35
N ILE A 47 -1.34 11.30 0.55
CA ILE A 47 -1.43 11.51 2.00
C ILE A 47 -0.89 12.88 2.36
N ARG A 48 0.28 13.24 1.82
CA ARG A 48 0.89 14.56 2.03
C ARG A 48 0.01 15.69 1.54
N ARG A 49 -0.60 15.58 0.36
CA ARG A 49 -1.51 16.61 -0.17
C ARG A 49 -2.79 16.79 0.65
N GLN A 50 -3.28 15.72 1.29
CA GLN A 50 -4.53 15.77 2.06
C GLN A 50 -4.34 16.20 3.51
N THR A 51 -3.20 15.85 4.12
CA THR A 51 -2.96 16.02 5.56
C THR A 51 -1.81 16.95 5.90
N GLY A 52 -0.97 17.28 4.90
CA GLY A 52 0.29 18.00 5.11
C GLY A 52 1.39 17.17 5.77
N ARG A 53 1.14 15.89 6.06
CA ARG A 53 2.11 15.00 6.73
C ARG A 53 2.92 14.20 5.73
N GLU A 54 4.19 14.01 6.04
CA GLU A 54 5.04 13.04 5.36
C GLU A 54 4.98 11.71 6.10
N VAL A 55 4.89 10.62 5.33
CA VAL A 55 4.82 9.25 5.81
C VAL A 55 5.87 8.46 5.03
N ASP A 56 6.60 7.57 5.69
CA ASP A 56 7.62 6.77 5.04
C ASP A 56 6.99 5.70 4.12
N GLY A 57 7.70 5.31 3.06
CA GLY A 57 7.26 4.23 2.20
C GLY A 57 7.22 2.89 2.94
N ASP A 58 8.14 2.68 3.88
CA ASP A 58 8.19 1.47 4.70
C ASP A 58 6.98 1.34 5.62
N ASP A 59 6.51 2.44 6.22
CA ASP A 59 5.28 2.47 7.04
C ASP A 59 4.05 2.07 6.20
N ILE A 60 3.99 2.54 4.95
CA ILE A 60 2.94 2.20 4.01
C ILE A 60 2.97 0.70 3.67
N TRP A 61 4.16 0.15 3.42
CA TRP A 61 4.33 -1.28 3.17
C TRP A 61 3.98 -2.14 4.37
N GLU A 62 4.37 -1.72 5.57
CA GLU A 62 4.03 -2.39 6.82
C GLU A 62 2.52 -2.41 7.04
N LYS A 63 1.85 -1.26 6.85
CA LYS A 63 0.39 -1.17 6.90
C LYS A 63 -0.29 -2.06 5.85
N PHE A 64 0.25 -2.16 4.64
CA PHE A 64 -0.28 -3.09 3.64
C PHE A 64 -0.11 -4.55 4.06
N ARG A 65 1.05 -4.95 4.60
CA ARG A 65 1.31 -6.32 5.06
C ARG A 65 0.47 -6.71 6.28
N SER A 66 0.11 -5.77 7.14
CA SER A 66 -0.75 -6.05 8.29
C SER A 66 -2.19 -6.36 7.90
N MET A 67 -2.64 -5.90 6.72
CA MET A 67 -4.02 -6.08 6.25
C MET A 67 -4.17 -7.04 5.07
N TYR A 68 -3.12 -7.20 4.25
CA TYR A 68 -3.15 -8.01 3.03
C TYR A 68 -1.96 -8.95 2.97
N ASP A 69 -2.21 -10.18 2.55
CA ASP A 69 -1.17 -11.06 2.01
C ASP A 69 -0.79 -10.55 0.61
N LEU A 70 0.24 -9.69 0.58
CA LEU A 70 0.72 -9.06 -0.66
C LEU A 70 1.27 -10.09 -1.65
N ASP A 71 1.78 -11.23 -1.17
CA ASP A 71 2.37 -12.28 -2.01
C ASP A 71 1.28 -13.05 -2.75
N ALA A 72 0.15 -13.34 -2.08
CA ALA A 72 -1.01 -13.95 -2.72
C ALA A 72 -1.63 -13.03 -3.81
N LEU A 73 -1.59 -11.71 -3.59
CA LEU A 73 -2.14 -10.73 -4.52
C LEU A 73 -1.23 -10.53 -5.75
N GLU A 74 0.09 -10.59 -5.57
CA GLU A 74 1.06 -10.53 -6.67
C GLU A 74 0.93 -11.75 -7.61
N GLY A 75 0.69 -12.94 -7.05
CA GLY A 75 0.45 -14.16 -7.84
C GLY A 75 -0.77 -14.07 -8.76
N LEU A 76 -1.88 -13.47 -8.28
CA LEU A 76 -3.11 -13.30 -9.07
C LEU A 76 -2.94 -12.34 -10.26
N VAL A 77 -2.22 -11.22 -10.06
CA VAL A 77 -2.00 -10.23 -11.12
C VAL A 77 -1.06 -10.78 -12.19
N SER A 78 -0.02 -11.53 -11.79
CA SER A 78 0.90 -12.18 -12.72
C SER A 78 0.18 -13.13 -13.69
N LEU A 79 -0.73 -13.97 -13.17
CA LEU A 79 -1.55 -14.88 -13.97
C LEU A 79 -2.44 -14.15 -14.98
N SER A 80 -3.05 -13.03 -14.57
CA SER A 80 -3.95 -12.25 -15.43
C SER A 80 -3.19 -11.54 -16.55
N THR A 81 -2.02 -10.94 -16.27
CA THR A 81 -1.18 -10.31 -17.31
C THR A 81 -0.63 -11.35 -18.28
N SER A 82 -0.18 -12.51 -17.77
CA SER A 82 0.27 -13.60 -18.64
C SER A 82 -0.85 -14.14 -19.53
N LEU A 83 -2.10 -14.25 -19.06
CA LEU A 83 -3.22 -14.66 -19.90
C LEU A 83 -3.53 -13.64 -21.00
N ILE A 84 -3.53 -12.34 -20.66
CA ILE A 84 -3.80 -11.27 -21.63
C ILE A 84 -2.69 -11.22 -22.69
N MET A 85 -1.42 -11.34 -22.29
CA MET A 85 -0.30 -11.36 -23.24
C MET A 85 -0.33 -12.61 -24.13
N ARG A 86 -0.69 -13.80 -23.59
CA ARG A 86 -0.78 -15.03 -24.38
C ARG A 86 -1.87 -14.98 -25.46
N ASN A 87 -2.99 -14.31 -25.20
CA ASN A 87 -4.08 -14.16 -26.17
C ASN A 87 -3.77 -13.12 -27.26
N LEU A 88 -2.78 -12.24 -27.06
CA LEU A 88 -2.32 -11.32 -28.11
C LEU A 88 -1.37 -11.99 -29.12
N ASP A 89 -0.58 -12.98 -28.68
CA ASP A 89 0.34 -13.73 -29.56
C ASP A 89 -0.38 -14.71 -30.52
N GLU A 90 -1.68 -14.97 -30.33
CA GLU A 90 -2.51 -15.81 -31.22
C GLU A 90 -3.23 -15.00 -32.32
N ILE A 91 -3.00 -13.69 -32.40
CA ILE A 91 -3.53 -12.81 -33.45
C ILE A 91 -2.35 -12.36 -34.36
N ASP A 92 -1.78 -13.32 -35.09
CA ASP A 92 -1.00 -13.10 -36.33
C ASP A 92 -1.50 -14.08 -37.41
#